data_AF-A0A6C0DEI5-F1
#
_entry.id   AF-A0A6C0DEI5-F1
#
_cell.length_a   1.000
_cell.length_b   1.000
_cell.length_c   1.000
_cell.angle_alpha   90.00
_cell.angle_beta   90.00
_cell.angle_gamma   90.00
#
_symmetry.space_group_name_H-M   'P 1'
#
loop_
_entity.id
_entity.type
_entity.pdbx_description
1 polymer ?
#
loop_
_entity_poly.entity_id
_entity_poly.type
_entity_poly.pdbx_seq_one_letter_code
_entity_poly.pdbx_strand_id
1 'polypeptide(L)'
;MRSIYSYLQHSKNVCFYKIDAQPFHPRLSFPNATTATLIHCSRAGVDRLLSPSFFPNLRTVHYLSAHPGIVDVYRRFSKPINWLFPNRIYGFYNAMIEAGYGHVENQLIRSYVHQFDCNGAKLNLPGYGSHDASTYHKQLLHYLQNLPVSSSKPLLPDENEFDNPHFECGGSQGSVHEYIQQRMESDFFQSIMDDCEKEEKNLMNKYRG
;
A
#
# COMPACT_ATOMS: atom_id res chain seq x y z
N MET A 1 -0.13 18.26 -14.49
CA MET A 1 0.14 17.19 -13.50
C MET A 1 -0.94 17.27 -12.43
N ARG A 2 -1.68 16.17 -12.17
CA ARG A 2 -2.61 16.09 -11.03
C ARG A 2 -1.79 16.15 -9.73
N SER A 3 -2.29 16.80 -8.68
CA SER A 3 -1.58 16.84 -7.39
C SER A 3 -1.86 15.55 -6.60
N ILE A 4 -0.90 15.12 -5.78
CA ILE A 4 -1.09 13.98 -4.86
C ILE A 4 -2.32 14.18 -3.95
N TYR A 5 -2.61 15.43 -3.59
CA TYR A 5 -3.75 15.82 -2.78
C TYR A 5 -5.07 15.43 -3.47
N SER A 6 -5.23 15.83 -4.74
CA SER A 6 -6.43 15.48 -5.52
C SER A 6 -6.56 13.98 -5.67
N TYR A 7 -5.45 13.28 -5.93
CA TYR A 7 -5.42 11.81 -5.99
C TYR A 7 -5.90 11.16 -4.68
N LEU A 8 -5.32 11.54 -3.55
CA LEU A 8 -5.64 10.94 -2.25
C LEU A 8 -7.08 11.22 -1.79
N GLN A 9 -7.66 12.36 -2.16
CA GLN A 9 -9.03 12.71 -1.74
C GLN A 9 -10.12 12.08 -2.58
N HIS A 10 -9.88 11.90 -3.88
CA HIS A 10 -10.94 11.53 -4.83
C HIS A 10 -10.82 10.09 -5.33
N SER A 11 -9.67 9.44 -5.15
CA SER A 11 -9.48 8.09 -5.65
C SER A 11 -10.22 7.03 -4.83
N LYS A 12 -10.82 6.06 -5.54
CA LYS A 12 -11.33 4.82 -4.94
C LYS A 12 -10.20 3.88 -4.47
N ASN A 13 -8.99 4.02 -5.03
CA ASN A 13 -7.79 3.28 -4.63
C ASN A 13 -6.69 4.24 -4.18
N VAL A 14 -6.36 4.22 -2.89
CA VAL A 14 -5.25 5.00 -2.34
C VAL A 14 -4.09 4.10 -1.95
N CYS A 15 -2.89 4.51 -2.36
CA CYS A 15 -1.67 3.75 -2.13
C CYS A 15 -0.82 4.40 -1.05
N PHE A 16 -0.30 3.60 -0.14
CA PHE A 16 0.56 4.04 0.96
C PHE A 16 1.91 3.36 0.82
N TYR A 17 2.98 4.15 0.82
CA TYR A 17 4.32 3.64 0.63
C TYR A 17 5.24 4.09 1.77
N LYS A 18 5.90 3.12 2.43
CA LYS A 18 6.82 3.35 3.55
C LYS A 18 6.21 4.21 4.65
N ILE A 19 5.04 3.78 5.14
CA ILE A 19 4.39 4.42 6.28
C ILE A 19 4.92 3.78 7.55
N ASP A 20 5.52 4.59 8.42
CA ASP A 20 6.06 4.16 9.71
C ASP A 20 5.13 4.54 10.88
N ALA A 21 5.67 4.62 12.09
CA ALA A 21 4.92 4.89 13.32
C ALA A 21 4.50 6.37 13.52
N GLN A 22 4.73 7.25 12.54
CA GLN A 22 4.42 8.68 12.68
C GLN A 22 2.92 8.91 12.97
N PRO A 23 2.57 9.94 13.75
CA PRO A 23 1.18 10.34 13.90
C PRO A 23 0.64 10.92 12.60
N PHE A 24 -0.63 10.63 12.31
CA PHE A 24 -1.37 11.27 11.22
C PHE A 24 -2.19 12.43 11.73
N HIS A 25 -2.54 13.34 10.82
CA HIS A 25 -3.39 14.48 11.13
C HIS A 25 -4.75 13.99 11.69
N PRO A 26 -5.27 14.55 12.81
CA PRO A 26 -6.48 14.03 13.47
C PRO A 26 -7.75 14.04 12.61
N ARG A 27 -7.80 14.94 11.63
CA ARG A 27 -8.93 15.07 10.68
C ARG A 27 -8.71 14.30 9.37
N LEU A 28 -7.63 13.54 9.25
CA LEU A 28 -7.37 12.74 8.06
C LEU A 28 -8.51 11.74 7.86
N SER A 29 -9.02 11.65 6.64
CA SER A 29 -10.01 10.65 6.26
C SER A 29 -9.99 10.45 4.74
N PHE A 30 -10.28 9.22 4.32
CA PHE A 30 -10.36 8.80 2.92
C PHE A 30 -11.76 8.22 2.65
N PRO A 31 -12.82 9.04 2.67
CA PRO A 31 -14.19 8.55 2.60
C PRO A 31 -14.53 7.87 1.27
N ASN A 32 -13.84 8.23 0.18
CA ASN A 32 -14.07 7.68 -1.15
C ASN A 32 -13.29 6.38 -1.41
N ALA A 33 -12.29 6.07 -0.58
CA ALA A 33 -11.43 4.92 -0.78
C ALA A 33 -12.16 3.62 -0.43
N THR A 34 -12.34 2.76 -1.43
CA THR A 34 -12.83 1.39 -1.25
C THR A 34 -11.68 0.38 -1.22
N THR A 35 -10.51 0.78 -1.74
CA THR A 35 -9.28 -0.01 -1.74
C THR A 35 -8.15 0.77 -1.11
N ALA A 36 -7.44 0.14 -0.16
CA ALA A 36 -6.19 0.64 0.36
C ALA A 36 -5.05 -0.29 -0.05
N THR A 37 -4.04 0.26 -0.71
CA THR A 37 -2.83 -0.48 -1.07
C THR A 37 -1.71 -0.11 -0.10
N LEU A 38 -1.17 -1.09 0.61
CA LEU A 38 -0.11 -0.90 1.60
C LEU A 38 1.18 -1.50 1.06
N ILE A 39 2.15 -0.65 0.74
CA ILE A 39 3.42 -1.03 0.10
C ILE A 39 4.56 -0.69 1.05
N HIS A 40 5.29 -1.70 1.50
CA HIS A 40 6.45 -1.55 2.37
C HIS A 40 6.15 -0.66 3.60
N CYS A 41 4.97 -0.76 4.19
CA CYS A 41 4.63 -0.07 5.44
C CYS A 41 5.16 -0.87 6.64
N SER A 42 5.58 -0.17 7.70
CA SER A 42 6.00 -0.80 8.95
C SER A 42 4.82 -1.38 9.71
N ARG A 43 5.12 -2.26 10.67
CA ARG A 43 4.12 -2.82 11.60
C ARG A 43 3.23 -1.74 12.22
N ALA A 44 3.88 -0.75 12.84
CA ALA A 44 3.18 0.34 13.52
C ALA A 44 2.43 1.26 12.54
N GLY A 45 2.93 1.43 11.32
CA GLY A 45 2.26 2.22 10.29
C GLY A 45 0.98 1.58 9.81
N VAL A 46 0.99 0.28 9.52
CA VAL A 46 -0.20 -0.50 9.16
C VAL A 46 -1.23 -0.43 10.28
N ASP A 47 -0.80 -0.65 11.52
CA ASP A 47 -1.66 -0.59 12.69
C ASP A 47 -2.34 0.77 12.86
N ARG A 48 -1.64 1.87 12.63
CA ARG A 48 -2.23 3.20 12.77
C ARG A 48 -3.16 3.53 11.60
N LEU A 49 -2.79 3.12 10.40
CA LEU A 49 -3.46 3.52 9.18
C LEU A 49 -4.76 2.74 8.95
N LEU A 50 -4.78 1.43 9.20
CA LEU A 50 -5.96 0.60 9.01
C LEU A 50 -6.96 0.75 10.16
N SER A 51 -7.76 1.82 10.07
CA SER A 51 -8.84 2.15 10.98
C SER A 51 -10.12 2.54 10.22
N PRO A 52 -11.32 2.15 10.69
CA PRO A 52 -12.59 2.63 10.15
C PRO A 52 -12.75 4.15 10.16
N SER A 53 -12.07 4.87 11.07
CA SER A 53 -12.09 6.34 11.11
C SER A 53 -11.44 6.96 9.87
N PHE A 54 -10.39 6.33 9.35
CA PHE A 54 -9.70 6.77 8.15
C PHE A 54 -10.33 6.21 6.88
N PHE A 55 -10.87 4.99 6.95
CA PHE A 55 -11.48 4.31 5.80
C PHE A 55 -12.88 3.79 6.12
N PRO A 56 -13.90 4.67 6.17
CA PRO A 56 -15.25 4.25 6.51
C PRO A 56 -15.88 3.31 5.47
N ASN A 57 -15.39 3.34 4.22
CA ASN A 57 -15.92 2.59 3.09
C ASN A 57 -14.95 1.52 2.55
N LEU A 58 -13.93 1.13 3.33
CA LEU A 58 -12.94 0.14 2.91
C LEU A 58 -13.61 -1.21 2.63
N ARG A 59 -13.25 -1.82 1.52
CA ARG A 59 -13.71 -3.16 1.12
C ARG A 59 -12.55 -4.11 0.82
N THR A 60 -11.45 -3.57 0.29
CA THR A 60 -10.31 -4.36 -0.15
C THR A 60 -9.01 -3.76 0.38
N VAL A 61 -8.10 -4.62 0.82
CA VAL A 61 -6.72 -4.23 1.17
C VAL A 61 -5.76 -4.99 0.27
N HIS A 62 -4.95 -4.27 -0.51
CA HIS A 62 -3.84 -4.85 -1.26
C HIS A 62 -2.60 -4.78 -0.39
N TYR A 63 -2.12 -5.92 0.08
CA TYR A 63 -1.16 -5.99 1.17
C TYR A 63 0.22 -6.44 0.71
N LEU A 64 1.15 -5.49 0.59
CA LEU A 64 2.55 -5.70 0.22
C LEU A 64 3.47 -5.08 1.28
N SER A 65 3.24 -5.39 2.55
CA SER A 65 3.89 -4.72 3.70
C SER A 65 4.28 -5.73 4.78
N ALA A 66 5.01 -5.27 5.80
CA ALA A 66 5.38 -6.10 6.94
C ALA A 66 4.15 -6.55 7.75
N HIS A 67 4.26 -7.54 8.64
CA HIS A 67 3.15 -7.98 9.49
C HIS A 67 2.57 -6.81 10.33
N PRO A 68 1.22 -6.65 10.44
CA PRO A 68 0.58 -5.55 11.15
C PRO A 68 0.88 -5.52 12.65
N GLY A 69 1.38 -6.60 13.25
CA GLY A 69 1.73 -6.64 14.68
C GLY A 69 0.53 -6.94 15.56
N ILE A 70 -0.64 -6.45 15.17
CA ILE A 70 -1.93 -6.83 15.72
C ILE A 70 -2.59 -7.83 14.78
N VAL A 71 -2.64 -9.08 15.22
CA VAL A 71 -3.11 -10.22 14.41
C VAL A 71 -4.58 -10.08 14.00
N ASP A 72 -5.39 -9.38 14.78
CA ASP A 72 -6.83 -9.17 14.54
C ASP A 72 -7.15 -7.83 13.86
N VAL A 73 -6.18 -7.17 13.22
CA VAL A 73 -6.40 -5.91 12.47
C VAL A 73 -7.56 -6.00 11.48
N TYR A 74 -7.80 -7.18 10.90
CA TYR A 74 -8.90 -7.45 9.97
C TYR A 74 -10.29 -7.35 10.63
N ARG A 75 -10.39 -7.51 11.95
CA ARG A 75 -11.65 -7.43 12.72
C ARG A 75 -12.07 -6.00 13.05
N ARG A 76 -11.19 -5.02 12.83
CA ARG A 76 -11.49 -3.61 13.16
C ARG A 76 -12.63 -3.03 12.35
N PHE A 77 -12.92 -3.61 11.19
CA PHE A 77 -13.97 -3.15 10.30
C PHE A 77 -15.23 -3.97 10.51
N SER A 78 -16.37 -3.27 10.58
CA SER A 78 -17.68 -3.90 10.82
C SER A 78 -18.13 -4.81 9.68
N LYS A 79 -17.61 -4.58 8.47
CA LYS A 79 -17.82 -5.43 7.31
C LYS A 79 -16.54 -6.21 7.02
N PRO A 80 -16.63 -7.48 6.63
CA PRO A 80 -15.47 -8.25 6.18
C PRO A 80 -14.75 -7.51 5.05
N ILE A 81 -13.44 -7.32 5.22
CA ILE A 81 -12.55 -6.79 4.19
C ILE A 81 -11.93 -7.97 3.45
N ASN A 82 -11.83 -7.85 2.12
CA ASN A 82 -11.08 -8.77 1.31
C ASN A 82 -9.58 -8.38 1.29
N TRP A 83 -8.71 -9.26 1.78
CA TRP A 83 -7.26 -9.03 1.77
C TRP A 83 -6.62 -9.73 0.57
N LEU A 84 -5.85 -8.98 -0.22
CA LEU A 84 -5.05 -9.52 -1.32
C LEU A 84 -3.58 -9.56 -0.90
N PHE A 85 -2.95 -10.72 -1.03
CA PHE A 85 -1.55 -10.92 -0.71
C PHE A 85 -0.76 -11.28 -1.98
N PRO A 86 0.52 -10.88 -2.10
CA PRO A 86 1.35 -11.34 -3.20
C PRO A 86 1.56 -12.86 -3.09
N ASN A 87 1.85 -13.50 -4.22
CA ASN A 87 2.25 -14.91 -4.23
C ASN A 87 3.68 -15.07 -3.67
N ARG A 88 3.82 -14.98 -2.34
CA ARG A 88 5.06 -15.13 -1.58
C ARG A 88 4.77 -15.85 -0.27
N ILE A 89 5.72 -16.66 0.15
CA ILE A 89 5.63 -17.42 1.41
C ILE A 89 5.97 -16.47 2.56
N TYR A 90 4.98 -16.16 3.39
CA TYR A 90 5.16 -15.38 4.60
C TYR A 90 4.13 -15.77 5.63
N GLY A 91 4.55 -16.00 6.88
CA GLY A 91 3.71 -16.58 7.93
C GLY A 91 2.40 -15.82 8.16
N PHE A 92 2.43 -14.49 8.10
CA PHE A 92 1.22 -13.69 8.21
C PHE A 92 0.26 -13.87 7.03
N TYR A 93 0.77 -13.87 5.80
CA TYR A 93 -0.08 -14.03 4.61
C TYR A 93 -0.75 -15.40 4.62
N ASN A 94 0.03 -16.45 4.89
CA ASN A 94 -0.46 -17.81 4.95
C ASN A 94 -1.56 -17.95 6.02
N ALA A 95 -1.33 -17.42 7.23
CA ALA A 95 -2.32 -17.48 8.30
C ALA A 95 -3.64 -16.75 7.93
N MET A 96 -3.55 -15.60 7.27
CA MET A 96 -4.74 -14.86 6.82
C MET A 96 -5.50 -15.60 5.71
N ILE A 97 -4.79 -16.26 4.79
CA ILE A 97 -5.37 -17.06 3.71
C ILE A 97 -6.04 -18.32 4.29
N GLU A 98 -5.34 -19.06 5.14
CA GLU A 98 -5.85 -20.28 5.79
C GLU A 98 -7.08 -20.00 6.66
N ALA A 99 -7.13 -18.85 7.31
CA ALA A 99 -8.28 -18.40 8.10
C ALA A 99 -9.45 -17.87 7.24
N GLY A 100 -9.31 -17.81 5.92
CA GLY A 100 -10.35 -17.34 4.99
C GLY A 100 -10.56 -15.83 4.96
N TYR A 101 -9.59 -15.05 5.44
CA TYR A 101 -9.65 -13.58 5.45
C TYR A 101 -9.00 -12.93 4.24
N GLY A 102 -8.36 -13.70 3.36
CA GLY A 102 -7.77 -13.17 2.13
C GLY A 102 -7.40 -14.24 1.12
N HIS A 103 -6.86 -13.81 -0.02
CA HIS A 103 -6.41 -14.68 -1.09
C HIS A 103 -5.14 -14.14 -1.76
N VAL A 104 -4.49 -15.04 -2.52
CA VAL A 104 -3.28 -14.72 -3.28
C VAL A 104 -3.66 -14.01 -4.58
N GLU A 105 -2.97 -12.92 -4.87
CA GLU A 105 -2.95 -12.24 -6.16
C GLU A 105 -1.53 -12.32 -6.74
N ASN A 106 -1.39 -13.07 -7.84
CA ASN A 106 -0.10 -13.42 -8.44
C ASN A 106 0.65 -12.19 -8.97
N GLN A 107 -0.07 -11.20 -9.47
CA GLN A 107 0.54 -10.03 -10.11
C GLN A 107 0.62 -8.82 -9.18
N LEU A 108 0.29 -8.98 -7.90
CA LEU A 108 0.10 -7.85 -7.00
C LEU A 108 1.34 -6.93 -6.92
N ILE A 109 2.55 -7.51 -6.83
CA ILE A 109 3.79 -6.70 -6.80
C ILE A 109 3.95 -5.97 -8.14
N ARG A 110 3.76 -6.65 -9.28
CA ARG A 110 3.90 -6.06 -10.62
C ARG A 110 2.88 -4.95 -10.90
N SER A 111 1.69 -5.03 -10.30
CA SER A 111 0.65 -4.01 -10.43
C SER A 111 1.09 -2.65 -9.87
N TYR A 112 1.94 -2.65 -8.84
CA TYR A 112 2.29 -1.44 -8.08
C TYR A 112 3.77 -1.07 -8.13
N VAL A 113 4.67 -2.02 -8.35
CA VAL A 113 6.13 -1.83 -8.37
C VAL A 113 6.63 -2.12 -9.78
N HIS A 114 6.88 -1.05 -10.54
CA HIS A 114 7.30 -1.14 -11.95
C HIS A 114 8.81 -1.28 -12.10
N GLN A 115 9.59 -0.68 -11.20
CA GLN A 115 11.05 -0.82 -11.12
C GLN A 115 11.47 -0.89 -9.67
N PHE A 116 12.47 -1.72 -9.37
CA PHE A 116 13.13 -1.80 -8.07
C PHE A 116 14.60 -2.16 -8.29
N ASP A 117 15.50 -1.29 -7.85
CA ASP A 117 16.95 -1.48 -7.93
C ASP A 117 17.66 -0.71 -6.79
N CYS A 118 18.99 -0.66 -6.83
CA CYS A 118 19.79 0.10 -5.87
C CYS A 118 19.57 1.62 -5.92
N ASN A 119 19.03 2.16 -7.02
CA ASN A 119 18.74 3.58 -7.20
C ASN A 119 17.34 3.96 -6.68
N GLY A 120 16.49 2.97 -6.40
CA GLY A 120 15.20 3.15 -5.75
C GLY A 120 14.09 2.33 -6.38
N ALA A 121 12.85 2.79 -6.17
CA ALA A 121 11.66 2.14 -6.71
C ALA A 121 10.86 3.13 -7.58
N LYS A 122 10.22 2.62 -8.63
CA LYS A 122 9.15 3.32 -9.35
C LYS A 122 7.83 2.65 -9.07
N LEU A 123 6.88 3.44 -8.58
CA LEU A 123 5.56 2.98 -8.24
C LEU A 123 4.58 3.31 -9.37
N ASN A 124 3.71 2.36 -9.68
CA ASN A 124 2.54 2.60 -10.50
C ASN A 124 1.33 2.83 -9.60
N LEU A 125 0.79 4.04 -9.61
CA LEU A 125 -0.28 4.49 -8.72
C LEU A 125 -1.57 4.60 -9.52
N PRO A 126 -2.57 3.72 -9.30
CA PRO A 126 -3.82 3.72 -10.08
C PRO A 126 -4.48 5.10 -10.09
N GLY A 127 -4.78 5.65 -11.28
CA GLY A 127 -5.37 6.98 -11.45
C GLY A 127 -4.41 8.17 -11.26
N TYR A 128 -3.17 7.93 -10.83
CA TYR A 128 -2.14 8.96 -10.62
C TYR A 128 -0.90 8.79 -11.52
N GLY A 129 -0.66 7.58 -12.02
CA GLY A 129 0.41 7.25 -12.97
C GLY A 129 1.68 6.72 -12.31
N SER A 130 2.77 6.67 -13.08
CA SER A 130 4.08 6.23 -12.59
C SER A 130 4.84 7.35 -11.89
N HIS A 131 5.36 7.07 -10.69
CA HIS A 131 6.08 8.04 -9.87
C HIS A 131 7.34 7.44 -9.23
N ASP A 132 8.33 8.30 -9.01
CA ASP A 132 9.48 7.97 -8.17
C ASP A 132 9.03 7.76 -6.72
N ALA A 133 9.41 6.63 -6.11
CA ALA A 133 8.90 6.24 -4.81
C ALA A 133 9.37 7.17 -3.68
N SER A 134 10.58 7.73 -3.78
CA SER A 134 11.12 8.68 -2.78
C SER A 134 10.35 10.00 -2.80
N THR A 135 10.11 10.51 -4.00
CA THR A 135 9.33 11.73 -4.22
C THR A 135 7.89 11.54 -3.75
N TYR A 136 7.26 10.42 -4.14
CA TYR A 136 5.92 10.07 -3.70
C TYR A 136 5.82 9.96 -2.17
N HIS A 137 6.76 9.26 -1.54
CA HIS A 137 6.81 9.11 -0.08
C HIS A 137 6.84 10.46 0.64
N LYS A 138 7.73 11.39 0.22
CA LYS A 138 7.83 12.72 0.82
C LYS A 138 6.51 13.49 0.72
N GLN A 139 5.88 13.45 -0.44
CA GLN A 139 4.61 14.12 -0.69
C GLN A 139 3.46 13.49 0.13
N LEU A 140 3.43 12.15 0.21
CA LEU A 140 2.47 11.40 1.00
C LEU A 140 2.60 11.72 2.49
N LEU A 141 3.82 11.69 3.04
CA LEU A 141 4.05 12.05 4.44
C LEU A 141 3.61 13.48 4.74
N HIS A 142 3.94 14.41 3.84
CA HIS A 142 3.52 15.80 3.99
C HIS A 142 1.99 15.92 4.07
N TYR A 143 1.25 15.23 3.19
CA TYR A 143 -0.21 15.20 3.20
C TYR A 143 -0.77 14.58 4.50
N LEU A 144 -0.19 13.45 4.93
CA LEU A 144 -0.65 12.74 6.13
C LEU A 144 -0.45 13.57 7.41
N GLN A 145 0.58 14.42 7.44
CA GLN A 145 0.89 15.28 8.59
C GLN A 145 0.20 16.65 8.51
N ASN A 146 0.01 17.16 7.30
CA ASN A 146 -0.52 18.50 7.05
C ASN A 146 -1.67 18.39 6.05
N LEU A 147 -2.91 18.51 6.52
CA LEU A 147 -4.04 18.74 5.62
C LEU A 147 -3.89 20.16 5.06
N PRO A 148 -3.78 20.36 3.73
CA PRO A 148 -3.67 21.69 3.19
C PRO A 148 -4.93 22.49 3.51
N VAL A 149 -4.73 23.75 3.88
CA VAL A 149 -5.79 24.73 4.09
C VAL A 149 -6.41 25.00 2.73
N SER A 150 -7.65 24.56 2.53
CA SER A 150 -8.36 24.71 1.25
C SER A 150 -8.41 26.20 0.85
N SER A 151 -7.73 26.55 -0.24
CA SER A 151 -8.08 27.72 -1.04
C SER A 151 -8.59 27.19 -2.38
N SER A 152 -9.79 27.64 -2.76
CA SER A 152 -10.55 27.31 -3.97
C SER A 152 -11.46 26.07 -3.92
N LYS A 153 -12.65 26.28 -4.51
CA LYS A 153 -13.79 25.36 -4.59
C LYS A 153 -13.37 23.97 -5.09
N PRO A 154 -13.97 22.89 -4.57
CA PRO A 154 -13.73 21.55 -5.08
C PRO A 154 -14.23 21.48 -6.54
N LEU A 155 -13.30 21.29 -7.49
CA LEU A 155 -13.64 20.74 -8.79
C LEU A 155 -14.02 19.29 -8.54
N LEU A 156 -15.32 18.99 -8.66
CA LEU A 156 -15.81 17.62 -8.74
C LEU A 156 -15.11 16.96 -9.93
N PRO A 157 -14.43 15.82 -9.75
CA PRO A 157 -13.90 15.10 -10.87
C PRO A 157 -15.05 14.49 -11.69
N ASP A 158 -14.83 14.41 -12.99
CA ASP A 158 -15.75 13.83 -13.97
C ASP A 158 -16.03 12.36 -13.60
N GLU A 159 -17.31 11.95 -13.58
CA GLU A 159 -17.73 10.61 -13.15
C GLU A 159 -17.13 9.49 -14.03
N ASN A 160 -16.65 9.84 -15.23
CA ASN A 160 -16.01 8.93 -16.17
C ASN A 160 -14.47 8.85 -16.07
N GLU A 161 -13.81 9.65 -15.22
CA GLU A 161 -12.34 9.73 -15.19
C GLU A 161 -11.65 8.64 -14.33
N PHE A 162 -12.41 7.84 -13.58
CA PHE A 162 -11.88 6.80 -12.67
C PHE A 162 -12.27 5.37 -13.03
N ASP A 163 -13.11 5.19 -14.04
CA ASP A 163 -13.36 3.88 -14.63
C ASP A 163 -12.37 3.68 -15.77
N ASN A 164 -11.16 3.21 -15.42
CA ASN A 164 -10.26 2.63 -16.42
C ASN A 164 -10.11 1.13 -16.14
N PRO A 165 -10.98 0.28 -16.71
CA PRO A 165 -10.91 -1.16 -16.55
C PRO A 165 -10.05 -1.76 -17.66
N HIS A 166 -8.77 -1.39 -17.77
CA HIS A 166 -7.86 -2.13 -18.66
C HIS A 166 -6.48 -2.32 -18.04
N PHE A 167 -6.36 -3.44 -17.33
CA PHE A 167 -5.15 -4.24 -17.25
C PHE A 167 -5.06 -5.06 -18.55
N GLU A 168 -4.23 -4.63 -19.48
CA GLU A 168 -3.72 -5.52 -20.53
C GLU A 168 -2.26 -5.80 -20.25
N CYS A 169 -2.03 -6.86 -19.46
CA CYS A 169 -0.77 -7.58 -19.52
C CYS A 169 -0.72 -8.31 -20.86
N GLY A 170 -0.10 -7.67 -21.86
CA GLY A 170 0.33 -8.34 -23.08
C GLY A 170 1.27 -9.48 -22.74
N GLY A 171 0.81 -10.71 -22.96
CA GLY A 171 1.54 -11.93 -22.67
C GLY A 171 2.63 -12.23 -23.70
N SER A 172 3.64 -12.98 -23.27
CA SER A 172 4.11 -14.23 -23.90
C SER A 172 5.46 -14.66 -23.31
N GLN A 173 5.47 -15.88 -22.79
CA GLN A 173 6.57 -16.86 -22.86
C GLN A 173 7.97 -16.44 -22.36
N GLY A 174 8.33 -16.92 -21.16
CA GLY A 174 9.59 -17.64 -20.92
C GLY A 174 10.87 -16.97 -21.43
N SER A 175 11.04 -15.69 -21.14
CA SER A 175 12.16 -14.87 -21.62
C SER A 175 12.90 -14.21 -20.46
N VAL A 176 14.13 -13.74 -20.73
CA VAL A 176 14.97 -12.98 -19.80
C VAL A 176 14.19 -11.87 -19.07
N HIS A 177 13.18 -11.29 -19.72
CA HIS A 177 12.31 -10.27 -19.12
C HIS A 177 11.47 -10.80 -17.95
N GLU A 178 10.87 -11.98 -18.07
CA GLU A 178 10.09 -12.60 -17.00
C GLU A 178 10.99 -12.97 -15.82
N TYR A 179 12.19 -13.48 -16.09
CA TYR A 179 13.21 -13.71 -15.07
C TYR A 179 13.61 -12.43 -14.34
N ILE A 180 13.84 -11.34 -15.07
CA ILE A 180 14.17 -10.02 -14.47
C ILE A 180 13.01 -9.54 -13.59
N GLN A 181 11.76 -9.68 -14.04
CA GLN A 181 10.59 -9.31 -13.24
C GLN A 181 10.49 -10.15 -11.96
N GLN A 182 10.63 -11.47 -12.04
CA GLN A 182 10.60 -12.36 -10.88
C GLN A 182 11.72 -12.06 -9.89
N ARG A 183 12.92 -11.74 -10.39
CA ARG A 183 14.06 -11.30 -9.56
C ARG A 183 13.75 -9.98 -8.87
N MET A 184 13.25 -8.98 -9.60
CA MET A 184 12.86 -7.68 -9.05
C MET A 184 11.82 -7.83 -7.93
N GLU A 185 10.79 -8.66 -8.14
CA GLU A 185 9.79 -8.90 -7.11
C GLU A 185 10.39 -9.60 -5.88
N SER A 186 11.33 -10.53 -6.08
CA SER A 186 12.02 -11.23 -5.01
C SER A 186 12.90 -10.26 -4.21
N ASP A 187 13.67 -9.42 -4.89
CA ASP A 187 14.53 -8.40 -4.26
C ASP A 187 13.67 -7.36 -3.50
N PHE A 188 12.55 -6.93 -4.09
CA PHE A 188 11.59 -6.04 -3.42
C PHE A 188 11.02 -6.69 -2.17
N PHE A 189 10.55 -7.93 -2.26
CA PHE A 189 9.96 -8.63 -1.13
C PHE A 189 10.99 -8.87 -0.02
N GLN A 190 12.22 -9.26 -0.38
CA GLN A 190 13.31 -9.42 0.58
C GLN A 190 13.61 -8.11 1.31
N SER A 191 13.57 -6.97 0.61
CA SER A 191 13.78 -5.66 1.26
C SER A 191 12.75 -5.37 2.35
N ILE A 192 11.49 -5.78 2.16
CA ILE A 192 10.44 -5.64 3.18
C ILE A 192 10.75 -6.54 4.39
N MET A 193 11.20 -7.77 4.14
CA MET A 193 11.52 -8.74 5.20
C MET A 193 12.72 -8.27 6.03
N ASP A 194 13.78 -7.80 5.38
CA ASP A 194 14.98 -7.30 6.05
C ASP A 194 14.66 -6.13 6.98
N ASP A 195 13.81 -5.21 6.54
CA ASP A 195 13.39 -4.06 7.34
C ASP A 195 12.47 -4.49 8.49
N CYS A 196 11.58 -5.46 8.28
CA CYS A 196 10.78 -6.08 9.34
C CYS A 196 11.65 -6.72 10.44
N GLU A 197 12.69 -7.47 10.06
CA GLU A 197 13.60 -8.09 11.03
C GLU A 197 14.40 -7.06 11.83
N LYS A 198 14.84 -5.98 11.19
CA LYS A 198 15.54 -4.87 11.86
C LYS A 198 14.62 -4.21 12.90
N GLU A 199 13.36 -3.98 12.56
CA GLU A 199 12.36 -3.44 13.49
C GLU A 199 12.18 -4.36 14.72
N GLU A 200 12.05 -5.67 14.51
CA GLU A 200 11.88 -6.63 15.61
C GLU A 200 13.10 -6.69 16.54
N LYS A 201 14.32 -6.68 15.96
CA LYS A 201 15.57 -6.63 16.72
C LYS A 201 15.66 -5.36 17.57
N ASN A 202 15.29 -4.21 17.00
CA ASN A 202 15.30 -2.93 17.70
C ASN A 202 14.30 -2.90 18.87
N LEU A 203 13.10 -3.47 18.68
CA LEU A 203 12.10 -3.59 19.75
C LEU A 203 12.61 -4.49 20.89
N MET A 204 13.12 -5.68 20.57
CA MET A 204 13.66 -6.63 21.56
C MET A 204 14.77 -6.02 22.41
N ASN A 205 15.66 -5.23 21.78
CA ASN A 205 16.73 -4.55 22.49
C ASN A 205 16.21 -3.45 23.42
N LYS A 206 15.14 -2.75 23.04
CA LYS A 206 14.53 -1.69 23.86
C LYS A 206 13.85 -2.22 25.13
N TYR A 207 13.34 -3.45 25.12
CA TYR A 207 12.71 -4.08 26.29
C TYR A 207 13.69 -4.85 27.20
N ARG A 208 14.97 -4.94 26.82
CA ARG A 208 16.02 -5.61 27.59
C ARG A 208 16.96 -4.66 28.35
N GLY A 209 16.84 -3.35 28.15
CA GLY A 209 17.57 -2.31 28.87
C GLY A 209 16.65 -1.53 29.80
#